data_AF-A0A1G0GG36-F1
#
_entry.id   AF-A0A1G0GG36-F1
#
_cell.length_a   1.000
_cell.length_b   1.000
_cell.length_c   1.000
_cell.angle_alpha   90.00
_cell.angle_beta   90.00
_cell.angle_gamma   90.00
#
_symmetry.space_group_name_H-M   'P 1'
#
loop_
_entity.id
_entity.type
_entity.pdbx_description
1 polymer ?
#
loop_
_entity_poly.entity_id
_entity_poly.type
_entity_poly.pdbx_seq_one_letter_code
_entity_poly.pdbx_strand_id
1 'polypeptide(L)'
;MDAIGTPEVLPKVYELLAPILRDSLVVSLNEIKQALKLLLFNNKMLCEGAAACSLAAAIQLAEVGKHKKIACIISGGNVSADVLKAVAEAQSIDDGSKAVLKHQFYQ
;
A
#
# COMPACT_ATOMS: atom_id res chain seq x y z
N MET A 1 -0.57 11.44 0.22
CA MET A 1 -0.47 10.24 -0.64
C MET A 1 -0.95 10.70 -1.98
N ASP A 2 -0.05 10.84 -2.94
CA ASP A 2 -0.27 11.85 -3.98
C ASP A 2 -0.61 11.20 -5.32
N ALA A 3 0.01 10.07 -5.66
CA ALA A 3 -0.16 9.43 -6.97
C ALA A 3 -1.38 8.50 -7.12
N ILE A 4 -1.97 8.00 -6.03
CA ILE A 4 -3.17 7.12 -6.09
C ILE A 4 -4.35 7.67 -5.26
N GLY A 5 -4.41 8.99 -5.12
CA GLY A 5 -5.45 9.69 -4.35
C GLY A 5 -6.75 9.99 -5.09
N THR A 6 -6.90 9.53 -6.34
CA THR A 6 -8.16 9.70 -7.10
C THR A 6 -9.26 8.81 -6.52
N PRO A 7 -10.50 9.32 -6.34
CA PRO A 7 -11.62 8.51 -5.87
C PRO A 7 -12.13 7.53 -6.94
N GLU A 8 -11.66 7.67 -8.18
CA GLU A 8 -12.14 6.91 -9.33
C GLU A 8 -11.00 6.18 -10.03
N VAL A 9 -11.31 4.95 -10.50
CA VAL A 9 -10.49 4.22 -11.47
C VAL A 9 -11.05 4.49 -12.86
N LEU A 10 -10.18 4.70 -13.84
CA LEU A 10 -10.59 4.89 -15.24
C LEU A 10 -11.42 3.68 -15.71
N PRO A 11 -12.68 3.88 -16.17
CA PRO A 11 -13.58 2.77 -16.52
C PRO A 11 -12.96 1.78 -17.51
N LYS A 12 -12.28 2.29 -18.55
CA LYS A 12 -11.64 1.45 -19.56
C LYS A 12 -10.50 0.59 -19.01
N VAL A 13 -9.73 1.12 -18.05
CA VAL A 13 -8.65 0.37 -17.40
C VAL A 13 -9.26 -0.71 -16.50
N TYR A 14 -10.31 -0.37 -15.76
CA TYR A 14 -11.01 -1.33 -14.90
C TYR A 14 -11.60 -2.50 -15.71
N GLU A 15 -12.32 -2.22 -16.81
CA GLU A 15 -12.87 -3.25 -17.69
C GLU A 15 -11.83 -4.26 -18.18
N LEU A 16 -10.62 -3.80 -18.49
CA LEU A 16 -9.54 -4.64 -18.98
C LEU A 16 -8.90 -5.49 -17.87
N LEU A 17 -8.83 -4.96 -16.65
CA LEU A 17 -8.16 -5.63 -15.53
C LEU A 17 -9.10 -6.53 -14.71
N ALA A 18 -10.38 -6.18 -14.58
CA ALA A 18 -11.34 -6.91 -13.74
C ALA A 18 -11.37 -8.42 -13.98
N PRO A 19 -11.30 -8.95 -15.23
CA PRO A 19 -11.31 -10.39 -15.47
C PRO A 19 -10.06 -11.14 -15.00
N ILE A 20 -8.94 -10.44 -14.81
CA ILE A 20 -7.65 -11.04 -14.42
C ILE A 20 -7.27 -10.74 -12.96
N LEU A 21 -8.01 -9.86 -12.29
CA LEU A 21 -7.83 -9.56 -10.87
C LEU A 21 -8.50 -10.65 -10.03
N ARG A 22 -7.74 -11.19 -9.07
CA ARG A 22 -8.29 -12.17 -8.11
C ARG A 22 -9.12 -11.50 -7.02
N ASP A 23 -8.60 -10.41 -6.47
CA ASP A 23 -9.14 -9.70 -5.33
C ASP A 23 -8.45 -8.33 -5.20
N SER A 24 -8.93 -7.51 -4.26
CA SER A 24 -8.33 -6.23 -3.86
C SER A 24 -8.11 -6.21 -2.35
N LEU A 25 -7.03 -5.57 -1.91
CA LEU A 25 -6.73 -5.36 -0.49
C LEU A 25 -6.77 -3.86 -0.17
N VAL A 26 -7.20 -3.54 1.05
CA VAL A 26 -7.26 -2.17 1.56
C VAL A 26 -6.28 -2.05 2.72
N VAL A 27 -5.49 -0.98 2.71
CA VAL A 27 -4.51 -0.65 3.74
C VAL A 27 -4.73 0.76 4.26
N SER A 28 -4.48 0.95 5.54
CA SER A 28 -4.51 2.23 6.23
C SER A 28 -3.25 3.05 5.97
N LEU A 29 -3.35 4.36 6.22
CA LEU A 29 -2.18 5.25 6.19
C LEU A 29 -1.11 4.85 7.21
N ASN A 30 -1.49 4.24 8.33
CA ASN A 30 -0.52 3.78 9.33
C ASN A 30 0.26 2.57 8.82
N GLU A 31 -0.41 1.60 8.22
CA GLU A 31 0.25 0.44 7.58
C GLU A 31 1.19 0.89 6.45
N ILE A 32 0.77 1.87 5.64
CA ILE A 32 1.63 2.47 4.60
C ILE A 32 2.87 3.13 5.22
N LYS A 33 2.73 3.87 6.33
CA LYS A 33 3.88 4.48 7.03
C LYS A 33 4.84 3.42 7.59
N GLN A 34 4.32 2.32 8.12
CA GLN A 34 5.15 1.21 8.59
C GLN A 34 5.90 0.54 7.43
N ALA A 35 5.22 0.30 6.31
CA ALA A 35 5.84 -0.22 5.09
C ALA A 35 6.94 0.71 4.55
N LEU A 36 6.71 2.03 4.54
CA LEU A 36 7.72 3.02 4.15
C LEU A 36 8.98 2.94 5.02
N LYS A 37 8.81 2.81 6.35
CA LYS A 37 9.95 2.64 7.27
C LYS A 37 10.74 1.38 6.99
N LEU A 38 10.07 0.26 6.74
CA LEU A 38 10.73 -1.00 6.40
C LEU A 38 11.53 -0.85 5.09
N LEU A 39 10.93 -0.25 4.06
CA LEU A 39 11.60 0.01 2.78
C LEU A 39 12.82 0.91 2.97
N LEU A 40 12.70 1.97 3.75
CA LEU A 40 13.78 2.91 4.01
C LEU A 40 14.91 2.27 4.84
N PHE A 41 14.59 1.71 6.00
CA PHE A 41 15.61 1.28 6.97
C PHE A 41 16.18 -0.11 6.66
N ASN A 42 15.35 -1.05 6.19
CA ASN A 42 15.78 -2.43 5.97
C ASN A 42 16.24 -2.64 4.53
N ASN A 43 15.57 -2.03 3.55
CA ASN A 43 15.86 -2.23 2.13
C ASN A 43 16.65 -1.07 1.51
N LYS A 44 16.85 0.04 2.23
CA LYS A 44 17.53 1.26 1.73
C LYS A 44 16.87 1.83 0.46
N MET A 45 15.56 1.62 0.32
CA MET A 45 14.78 2.11 -0.80
C MET A 45 13.99 3.35 -0.42
N LEU A 46 14.17 4.41 -1.21
CA LEU A 46 13.35 5.61 -1.16
C LEU A 46 12.13 5.39 -2.06
N CYS A 47 10.94 5.54 -1.50
CA CYS A 47 9.70 5.40 -2.27
C CYS A 47 8.60 6.33 -1.75
N GLU A 48 7.59 6.56 -2.58
CA GLU A 48 6.39 7.31 -2.21
C GLU A 48 5.36 6.42 -1.51
N GLY A 49 4.40 7.03 -0.81
CA GLY A 49 3.34 6.29 -0.11
C GLY A 49 2.50 5.39 -1.03
N ALA A 50 2.28 5.79 -2.29
CA ALA A 50 1.57 4.97 -3.28
C ALA A 50 2.33 3.67 -3.59
N ALA A 51 3.66 3.74 -3.74
CA ALA A 51 4.50 2.58 -4.01
C ALA A 51 4.59 1.66 -2.79
N ALA A 52 4.59 2.21 -1.57
CA ALA A 52 4.63 1.43 -0.33
C ALA A 52 3.32 0.67 -0.02
N CYS A 53 2.22 0.98 -0.69
CA CYS A 53 0.94 0.29 -0.50
C CYS A 53 1.02 -1.21 -0.80
N SER A 54 1.81 -1.60 -1.82
CA SER A 54 1.96 -3.01 -2.19
C SER A 54 2.64 -3.81 -1.09
N LEU A 55 3.65 -3.24 -0.42
CA LEU A 55 4.30 -3.88 0.72
C LEU A 55 3.38 -3.94 1.95
N ALA A 56 2.65 -2.85 2.25
CA ALA A 56 1.68 -2.85 3.35
C ALA A 56 0.64 -3.99 3.17
N ALA A 57 0.11 -4.14 1.96
CA ALA A 57 -0.85 -5.19 1.64
C ALA A 57 -0.20 -6.59 1.70
N ALA A 58 1.06 -6.72 1.28
CA ALA A 58 1.79 -7.98 1.36
C ALA A 58 2.03 -8.43 2.81
N ILE A 59 2.31 -7.52 3.74
CA ILE A 59 2.45 -7.82 5.17
C ILE A 59 1.13 -8.37 5.72
N GLN A 60 0.01 -7.68 5.45
CA GLN A 60 -1.33 -8.16 5.82
C GLN A 60 -1.63 -9.54 5.23
N LEU A 61 -1.29 -9.76 3.96
CA LEU A 61 -1.52 -11.03 3.29
C LEU A 61 -0.65 -12.17 3.87
N ALA A 62 0.57 -11.85 4.30
CA ALA A 62 1.47 -12.80 4.96
C ALA A 62 0.92 -13.23 6.34
N GLU A 63 0.31 -12.32 7.11
CA GLU A 63 -0.31 -12.63 8.41
C GLU A 63 -1.46 -13.65 8.29
N VAL A 64 -2.19 -13.64 7.16
CA VAL A 64 -3.26 -14.63 6.89
C VAL A 64 -2.68 -16.04 6.67
N GLY A 65 -1.37 -16.19 6.43
CA GLY A 65 -0.68 -17.48 6.39
C GLY A 65 -0.95 -18.34 5.14
N LYS A 66 -1.75 -17.85 4.20
CA LYS A 66 -2.11 -18.58 2.96
C LYS A 66 -1.07 -18.46 1.85
N HIS A 67 -0.22 -17.43 1.89
CA HIS A 67 0.73 -17.11 0.83
C HIS A 67 2.17 -17.24 1.32
N LYS A 68 2.94 -18.16 0.73
CA LYS A 68 4.33 -18.45 1.14
C LYS A 68 5.37 -17.56 0.47
N LYS A 69 5.06 -17.01 -0.70
CA LYS A 69 5.95 -16.13 -1.47
C LYS A 69 5.10 -15.00 -2.05
N ILE A 70 5.47 -13.77 -1.74
CA ILE A 70 4.77 -12.56 -2.18
C ILE A 70 5.79 -11.64 -2.83
N ALA A 71 5.50 -11.16 -4.03
CA ALA A 71 6.31 -10.15 -4.72
C ALA A 71 5.56 -8.82 -4.68
N CYS A 72 6.25 -7.74 -4.30
CA CYS A 72 5.70 -6.40 -4.25
C CYS A 72 6.27 -5.56 -5.40
N ILE A 73 5.42 -4.81 -6.09
CA ILE A 73 5.86 -3.84 -7.10
C ILE A 73 6.02 -2.49 -6.42
N ILE A 74 7.23 -1.94 -6.47
CA ILE A 74 7.56 -0.60 -5.99
C ILE A 74 7.72 0.29 -7.24
N SER A 75 6.68 1.05 -7.57
CA SER A 75 6.55 1.71 -8.89
C SER A 75 7.14 3.13 -8.96
N GLY A 76 7.45 3.75 -7.83
CA GLY A 76 7.87 5.15 -7.80
C GLY A 76 8.60 5.55 -6.52
N GLY A 77 9.41 6.60 -6.61
CA GLY A 77 10.21 7.11 -5.50
C GLY A 77 10.61 8.57 -5.62
N ASN A 78 9.76 9.37 -6.27
CA ASN A 78 9.90 10.82 -6.28
C ASN A 78 9.37 11.39 -4.96
N VAL A 79 10.14 11.19 -3.89
CA VAL A 79 9.78 11.57 -2.51
C VAL A 79 10.62 12.76 -2.06
N SER A 80 9.97 13.77 -1.46
CA SER A 80 10.67 14.95 -0.93
C SER A 80 11.41 14.63 0.37
N ALA A 81 12.46 15.41 0.65
CA ALA A 81 13.23 15.29 1.90
C ALA A 81 12.35 15.49 3.14
N ASP A 82 11.33 16.36 3.07
CA ASP A 82 10.41 16.61 4.18
C ASP A 82 9.56 15.38 4.51
N VAL A 83 9.06 14.68 3.49
CA VAL A 83 8.30 13.44 3.67
C VAL A 83 9.21 12.35 4.25
N LEU A 84 10.45 12.24 3.77
CA LEU A 84 11.42 11.29 4.31
C LEU A 84 11.72 11.57 5.78
N LYS A 85 11.96 12.84 6.13
CA LYS A 85 12.20 13.27 7.51
C LYS A 85 11.00 12.91 8.40
N ALA A 86 9.78 13.21 7.95
CA ALA A 86 8.57 12.87 8.70
C ALA A 86 8.39 11.35 8.91
N VAL A 87 8.71 10.53 7.91
CA VAL A 87 8.65 9.05 8.03
C VAL A 87 9.73 8.53 8.97
N ALA A 88 10.93 9.09 8.94
CA ALA A 88 12.04 8.71 9.80
C ALA A 88 11.82 9.11 11.26
N GLU A 89 11.18 10.25 11.50
CA GLU A 89 10.90 10.79 12.85
C GLU A 89 9.61 10.26 13.47
N ALA A 90 8.67 9.77 12.66
CA ALA A 90 7.41 9.24 13.18
C ALA A 90 7.67 8.07 14.15
N GLN A 91 7.11 8.11 15.35
CA GLN A 91 7.04 6.94 16.24
C GLN A 91 5.96 5.96 15.76
N SER A 92 5.99 4.70 16.21
CA SER A 92 4.91 3.74 15.97
C SER A 92 3.64 4.23 16.66
N ILE A 93 2.56 4.46 15.91
CA ILE A 93 1.24 4.83 16.45
C ILE A 93 0.36 3.58 16.43
N ASP A 94 -0.27 3.28 17.57
CA ASP A 94 -1.20 2.17 17.79
C ASP A 94 -2.55 2.37 17.04
N ASP A 95 -3.14 1.26 16.62
CA ASP A 95 -4.11 1.13 15.52
C ASP A 95 -5.56 1.44 15.94
N GLY A 96 -6.14 2.45 15.30
CA GLY A 96 -7.55 2.81 15.40
C GLY A 96 -8.29 2.54 14.09
N SER A 97 -9.06 1.46 14.07
CA SER A 97 -10.14 1.07 13.13
C SER A 97 -9.72 0.48 11.77
N LYS A 98 -9.61 -0.85 11.73
CA LYS A 98 -9.58 -1.66 10.51
C LYS A 98 -10.96 -1.68 9.85
N ALA A 99 -11.11 -1.05 8.69
CA ALA A 99 -12.23 -1.30 7.78
C ALA A 99 -11.84 -2.43 6.81
N VAL A 100 -12.19 -3.67 7.15
CA VAL A 100 -12.12 -4.79 6.20
C VAL A 100 -13.35 -4.70 5.29
N LEU A 101 -13.22 -4.01 4.16
CA LEU A 101 -14.24 -4.08 3.11
C LEU A 101 -14.08 -5.40 2.37
N LYS A 102 -14.86 -6.41 2.78
CA LYS A 102 -15.14 -7.58 1.92
C LYS A 102 -16.15 -7.16 0.86
N HIS A 103 -15.65 -7.08 -0.37
CA HIS A 103 -16.36 -7.34 -1.61
C HIS A 103 -17.75 -6.69 -1.77
N GLN A 104 -17.78 -5.53 -2.42
CA GLN A 104 -18.90 -5.10 -3.28
C GLN A 104 -18.35 -4.04 -4.26
N PHE A 105 -17.74 -4.50 -5.34
CA PHE A 105 -17.65 -3.67 -6.53
C PHE A 105 -19.01 -3.75 -7.24
N TYR A 106 -19.53 -2.57 -7.59
CA TYR A 106 -20.81 -2.34 -8.28
C TYR A 106 -21.13 -3.43 -9.32
N GLN A 107 -22.29 -4.07 -9.17
CA GLN A 107 -23.02 -4.65 -10.30
C GLN A 107 -23.94 -3.58 -10.88
#